data_AF-A0A094XYH0-F1
#
_entry.id   AF-A0A094XYH0-F1
#
_cell.length_a   1.000
_cell.length_b   1.000
_cell.length_c   1.000
_cell.angle_alpha   90.00
_cell.angle_beta   90.00
_cell.angle_gamma   90.00
#
_symmetry.space_group_name_H-M   'P 1'
#
loop_
_entity.id
_entity.type
_entity.pdbx_description
1 polymer ?
#
loop_
_entity_poly.entity_id
_entity_poly.type
_entity_poly.pdbx_seq_one_letter_code
_entity_poly.pdbx_strand_id
1 'polypeptide(L)'
;MFKYDKNNAITEYISKGERRYLFRIYVGINPETHKKSVITRRGFKTPAAANAEFRKIEARVKNDKYVFKLTDSPALTFHQAYLKWFSESYRTTVQSSTIYKTKQIFDCHILPEIGSIPLNEITPKLLQPIVNRWADKYANRIFKYAYTINLITSNQKDKLKYALDVNFD
;
A
#
# COMPACT_ATOMS: atom_id res chain seq x y z
N MET A 1 -15.41 -31.92 -37.82
CA MET A 1 -15.72 -31.94 -36.37
C MET A 1 -14.47 -31.48 -35.63
N PHE A 2 -14.46 -30.25 -35.12
CA PHE A 2 -13.31 -29.73 -34.37
C PHE A 2 -13.19 -30.51 -33.05
N LYS A 3 -12.14 -31.34 -32.92
CA LYS A 3 -11.82 -31.99 -31.66
C LYS A 3 -11.31 -30.91 -30.70
N TYR A 4 -12.05 -30.66 -29.65
CA TYR A 4 -11.58 -29.80 -28.56
C TYR A 4 -10.57 -30.60 -27.75
N ASP A 5 -9.28 -30.32 -27.96
CA ASP A 5 -8.22 -30.88 -27.12
C ASP A 5 -8.33 -30.27 -25.72
N LYS A 6 -8.79 -31.10 -24.78
CA LYS A 6 -8.95 -30.73 -23.37
C LYS A 6 -7.61 -30.32 -22.81
N ASN A 7 -7.50 -29.07 -22.35
CA ASN A 7 -6.31 -28.61 -21.65
C ASN A 7 -6.27 -29.24 -20.23
N ASN A 8 -5.31 -30.14 -20.00
CA ASN A 8 -5.15 -30.85 -18.72
C ASN A 8 -4.83 -29.92 -17.54
N ALA A 9 -4.44 -28.66 -17.80
CA ALA A 9 -4.21 -27.67 -16.75
C ALA A 9 -5.51 -27.07 -16.16
N ILE A 10 -6.67 -27.35 -16.79
CA ILE A 10 -7.97 -26.85 -16.32
C ILE A 10 -8.63 -27.89 -15.42
N THR A 11 -8.89 -27.48 -14.19
CA THR A 11 -9.56 -28.31 -13.18
C THR A 11 -10.94 -27.74 -12.90
N GLU A 12 -11.93 -28.61 -12.73
CA GLU A 12 -13.28 -28.23 -12.30
C GLU A 12 -13.40 -28.26 -10.77
N TYR A 13 -14.25 -27.39 -10.22
CA TYR A 13 -14.57 -27.37 -8.80
C TYR A 13 -15.99 -26.81 -8.59
N ILE A 14 -16.58 -27.08 -7.43
CA ILE A 14 -17.89 -26.52 -7.05
C ILE A 14 -17.68 -25.30 -6.17
N SER A 15 -18.39 -24.22 -6.48
CA SER A 15 -18.39 -22.99 -5.68
C SER A 15 -19.82 -22.50 -5.54
N LYS A 16 -20.32 -22.39 -4.31
CA LYS A 16 -21.70 -21.95 -4.02
C LYS A 16 -22.75 -22.75 -4.81
N GLY A 17 -22.56 -24.07 -4.91
CA GLY A 17 -23.46 -24.97 -5.65
C GLY A 17 -23.30 -24.96 -7.17
N GLU A 18 -22.50 -24.06 -7.74
CA GLU A 18 -22.27 -23.99 -9.18
C GLU A 18 -20.93 -24.63 -9.59
N ARG A 19 -20.93 -25.31 -10.74
CA ARG A 19 -19.71 -25.79 -11.40
C ARG A 19 -18.90 -24.60 -11.90
N ARG A 20 -17.63 -24.53 -11.50
CA ARG A 20 -16.67 -23.52 -11.91
C ARG A 20 -15.36 -24.18 -12.33
N TYR A 21 -14.55 -23.46 -13.07
CA TYR A 21 -13.26 -23.93 -13.56
C TYR A 21 -12.12 -23.04 -13.06
N LEU A 22 -10.96 -23.64 -12.87
CA LEU A 22 -9.72 -22.98 -12.50
C LEU A 22 -8.54 -23.56 -13.27
N PHE A 23 -7.42 -22.84 -13.30
CA PHE A 23 -6.15 -23.36 -13.77
C PHE A 23 -4.99 -22.83 -12.91
N ARG A 24 -3.88 -23.57 -12.94
CA ARG A 24 -2.59 -23.15 -12.40
C ARG A 24 -1.56 -23.12 -13.52
N ILE A 25 -0.80 -22.05 -13.63
CA ILE A 25 0.25 -21.90 -14.65
C ILE A 25 1.54 -21.37 -14.01
N TYR A 26 2.65 -22.06 -14.27
CA TYR A 26 3.98 -21.58 -13.88
C TYR A 26 4.40 -20.44 -14.81
N VAL A 27 4.89 -19.35 -14.22
CA VAL A 27 5.23 -18.13 -14.98
C VAL A 27 6.70 -17.72 -14.83
N GLY A 28 7.52 -18.58 -14.24
CA GLY A 28 8.96 -18.36 -14.08
C GLY A 28 9.38 -18.10 -12.63
N ILE A 29 10.62 -17.66 -12.48
CA ILE A 29 11.19 -17.24 -11.19
C ILE A 29 11.00 -15.73 -11.10
N ASN A 30 10.37 -15.26 -10.03
CA ASN A 30 10.22 -13.82 -9.80
C ASN A 30 11.61 -13.21 -9.53
N PRO A 31 12.05 -12.20 -10.30
CA PRO A 31 13.39 -11.63 -10.18
C PRO A 31 13.62 -10.91 -8.84
N GLU A 32 12.56 -10.41 -8.19
CA GLU A 32 12.67 -9.69 -6.91
C GLU A 32 12.74 -10.65 -5.71
N THR A 33 12.00 -11.76 -5.76
CA THR A 33 11.92 -12.70 -4.64
C THR A 33 12.78 -13.95 -4.81
N HIS A 34 13.32 -14.17 -6.01
CA HIS A 34 14.06 -15.38 -6.41
C HIS A 34 13.28 -16.70 -6.19
N LYS A 35 11.95 -16.63 -6.07
CA LYS A 35 11.07 -17.79 -5.85
C LYS A 35 10.31 -18.15 -7.13
N LYS A 36 10.00 -19.45 -7.28
CA LYS A 36 9.11 -19.95 -8.33
C LYS A 36 7.72 -19.33 -8.18
N SER A 37 7.22 -18.67 -9.23
CA SER A 37 5.88 -18.08 -9.24
C SER A 37 4.92 -18.93 -10.05
N VAL A 38 3.76 -19.21 -9.46
CA VAL A 38 2.65 -19.94 -10.08
C VAL A 38 1.39 -19.11 -9.92
N ILE A 39 0.75 -18.79 -11.04
CA ILE A 39 -0.52 -18.07 -11.03
C ILE A 39 -1.66 -19.08 -10.93
N THR A 40 -2.58 -18.84 -10.01
CA THR A 40 -3.90 -19.48 -10.01
C THR A 40 -4.96 -18.49 -10.50
N ARG A 41 -5.80 -18.91 -11.45
CA ARG A 41 -7.01 -18.19 -11.85
C ARG A 41 -8.21 -19.13 -11.71
N ARG A 42 -9.30 -18.62 -11.13
CA ARG A 42 -10.48 -19.40 -10.75
C ARG A 42 -11.77 -18.62 -11.01
N GLY A 43 -12.90 -19.31 -10.96
CA GLY A 43 -14.23 -18.72 -11.04
C GLY A 43 -14.84 -18.70 -12.45
N PHE A 44 -14.18 -19.31 -13.43
CA PHE A 44 -14.68 -19.38 -14.80
C PHE A 44 -15.95 -20.24 -14.86
N LYS A 45 -16.97 -19.78 -15.61
CA LYS A 45 -18.23 -20.52 -15.81
C LYS A 45 -18.09 -21.67 -16.81
N THR A 46 -17.16 -21.57 -17.76
CA THR A 46 -16.96 -22.57 -18.81
C THR A 46 -15.48 -22.97 -18.91
N PRO A 47 -15.16 -24.20 -19.33
CA PRO A 47 -13.78 -24.63 -19.53
C PRO A 47 -13.13 -23.87 -20.69
N ALA A 48 -13.91 -23.47 -21.71
CA ALA A 48 -13.43 -22.65 -22.82
C ALA A 48 -12.93 -21.26 -22.35
N ALA A 49 -13.65 -20.60 -21.44
CA ALA A 49 -13.24 -19.32 -20.88
C ALA A 49 -11.94 -19.44 -20.07
N ALA A 50 -11.83 -20.50 -19.25
CA ALA A 50 -10.60 -20.82 -18.53
C ALA A 50 -9.42 -21.06 -19.50
N ASN A 51 -9.66 -21.80 -20.59
CA ASN A 51 -8.64 -22.10 -21.59
C ASN A 51 -8.19 -20.85 -22.35
N ALA A 52 -9.11 -19.97 -22.73
CA ALA A 52 -8.78 -18.72 -23.41
C ALA A 52 -7.85 -17.84 -22.56
N GLU A 53 -8.15 -17.68 -21.26
CA GLU A 53 -7.29 -16.95 -20.33
C GLU A 53 -5.95 -17.66 -20.09
N PHE A 54 -5.95 -18.99 -19.95
CA PHE A 54 -4.71 -19.76 -19.86
C PHE A 54 -3.78 -19.49 -21.05
N ARG A 55 -4.31 -19.54 -22.28
CA ARG A 55 -3.56 -19.29 -23.52
C ARG A 55 -3.01 -17.86 -23.59
N LYS A 56 -3.77 -16.86 -23.12
CA LYS A 56 -3.30 -15.47 -23.03
C LYS A 56 -2.09 -15.36 -22.10
N ILE A 57 -2.15 -15.98 -20.92
CA ILE A 57 -1.03 -15.95 -19.97
C ILE A 57 0.16 -16.74 -20.52
N GLU A 58 -0.07 -17.94 -21.06
CA GLU A 58 0.95 -18.77 -21.69
C GLU A 58 1.71 -18.00 -22.79
N ALA A 59 0.98 -17.29 -23.66
CA ALA A 59 1.57 -16.48 -24.72
C ALA A 59 2.40 -15.30 -24.17
N ARG A 60 1.98 -14.68 -23.06
CA ARG A 60 2.77 -13.62 -22.42
C ARG A 60 4.08 -14.15 -21.84
N VAL A 61 4.02 -15.32 -21.19
CA VAL A 61 5.21 -15.99 -20.62
C VAL A 61 6.16 -16.40 -21.74
N LYS A 62 5.67 -17.05 -22.80
CA LYS A 62 6.50 -17.52 -23.93
C LYS A 62 7.19 -16.39 -24.70
N ASN A 63 6.60 -15.20 -24.73
CA ASN A 63 7.14 -14.05 -25.44
C ASN A 63 7.94 -13.10 -24.52
N ASP A 64 8.28 -13.52 -23.29
CA ASP A 64 8.95 -12.69 -22.27
C ASP A 64 8.24 -11.35 -21.97
N LYS A 65 6.93 -11.27 -22.24
CA LYS A 65 6.07 -10.11 -21.97
C LYS A 65 5.31 -10.26 -20.65
N TYR A 66 5.61 -11.30 -19.88
CA TYR A 66 4.99 -11.51 -18.59
C TYR A 66 5.67 -10.64 -17.53
N VAL A 67 4.91 -9.70 -16.98
CA VAL A 67 5.36 -8.86 -15.85
C VAL A 67 4.86 -9.51 -14.57
N PHE A 68 5.80 -9.91 -13.70
CA PHE A 68 5.47 -10.33 -12.34
C PHE A 68 4.78 -9.16 -11.63
N LYS A 69 3.60 -9.40 -11.05
CA LYS A 69 2.98 -8.38 -10.20
C LYS A 69 3.86 -8.22 -8.96
N LEU A 70 4.14 -6.97 -8.60
CA LEU A 70 4.84 -6.56 -7.37
C LEU A 70 4.18 -7.11 -6.08
N THR A 71 3.00 -7.72 -6.17
CA THR A 71 2.25 -8.30 -5.04
C THR A 71 2.90 -9.54 -4.42
N ASP A 72 3.84 -10.19 -5.12
CA ASP A 72 4.53 -11.38 -4.58
C ASP A 72 5.78 -11.01 -3.77
N SER A 73 6.22 -9.76 -3.85
CA SER A 73 7.27 -9.21 -2.98
C SER A 73 6.66 -8.84 -1.62
N PRO A 74 7.35 -9.06 -0.48
CA PRO A 74 6.86 -8.55 0.79
C PRO A 74 6.61 -7.06 0.59
N ALA A 75 5.35 -6.66 0.77
CA ALA A 75 4.91 -5.32 0.39
C ALA A 75 5.81 -4.29 1.09
N LEU A 76 6.51 -3.49 0.28
CA LEU A 76 7.50 -2.52 0.77
C LEU A 76 6.81 -1.64 1.82
N THR A 77 7.35 -1.63 3.03
CA THR A 77 6.83 -0.79 4.10
C THR A 77 7.15 0.68 3.84
N PHE A 78 6.37 1.58 4.43
CA PHE A 78 6.66 3.01 4.35
C PHE A 78 8.07 3.34 4.84
N HIS A 79 8.54 2.68 5.90
CA HIS A 79 9.89 2.86 6.42
C HIS A 79 10.96 2.46 5.39
N GLN A 80 10.82 1.31 4.73
CA GLN A 80 11.77 0.88 3.71
C GLN A 80 11.77 1.84 2.50
N ALA A 81 10.58 2.33 2.11
CA ALA A 81 10.44 3.32 1.05
C ALA A 81 11.12 4.66 1.43
N TYR A 82 10.91 5.12 2.66
CA TYR A 82 11.57 6.30 3.21
C TYR A 82 13.09 6.15 3.21
N LEU A 83 13.63 5.02 3.69
CA LEU A 83 15.07 4.79 3.71
C LEU A 83 15.67 4.90 2.32
N LYS A 84 15.04 4.24 1.32
CA LYS A 84 15.47 4.29 -0.07
C LYS A 84 15.51 5.71 -0.61
N TRP A 85 14.40 6.44 -0.48
CA TRP A 85 14.33 7.84 -0.92
C TRP A 85 15.33 8.74 -0.19
N PHE A 86 15.47 8.56 1.12
CA PHE A 86 16.33 9.39 1.96
C PHE A 86 17.82 9.19 1.62
N SER A 87 18.26 7.93 1.44
CA SER A 87 19.66 7.62 1.12
C SER A 87 20.02 7.85 -0.34
N GLU A 88 19.15 7.48 -1.28
CA GLU A 88 19.50 7.45 -2.71
C GLU A 88 19.19 8.76 -3.44
N SER A 89 18.28 9.59 -2.94
CA SER A 89 17.83 10.79 -3.66
C SER A 89 17.81 12.06 -2.82
N TYR A 90 17.18 12.05 -1.64
CA TYR A 90 16.97 13.28 -0.89
C TYR A 90 18.27 13.90 -0.39
N ARG A 91 19.15 13.09 0.21
CA ARG A 91 20.39 13.57 0.85
C ARG A 91 21.36 14.26 -0.12
N THR A 92 21.30 13.97 -1.42
CA THR A 92 22.16 14.61 -2.43
C THR A 92 21.62 15.95 -2.91
N THR A 93 20.34 16.26 -2.63
CA THR A 93 19.64 17.45 -3.16
C THR A 93 19.55 18.60 -2.17
N VAL A 94 19.83 18.38 -0.88
CA VAL A 94 19.61 19.36 0.19
C VAL A 94 20.80 19.53 1.11
N GLN A 95 20.90 20.71 1.73
CA GLN A 95 21.94 21.03 2.71
C GLN A 95 21.81 20.17 3.98
N SER A 96 22.96 19.94 4.64
CA SER A 96 23.08 19.10 5.85
C SER A 96 22.13 19.47 6.99
N SER A 97 21.88 20.76 7.21
CA SER A 97 20.95 21.24 8.24
C SER A 97 19.50 20.82 7.97
N THR A 98 19.08 20.85 6.71
CA THR A 98 17.76 20.39 6.26
C THR A 98 17.65 18.87 6.33
N ILE A 99 18.69 18.14 5.95
CA ILE A 99 18.75 16.68 6.09
C ILE A 99 18.51 16.25 7.54
N TYR A 100 19.18 16.91 8.49
CA TYR A 100 19.02 16.61 9.91
C TYR A 100 17.59 16.86 10.39
N LYS A 101 17.02 18.03 10.08
CA LYS A 101 15.65 18.39 10.45
C LYS A 101 14.63 17.42 9.86
N THR A 102 14.77 17.08 8.58
CA THR A 102 13.87 16.13 7.90
C THR A 102 13.97 14.76 8.54
N LYS A 103 15.18 14.24 8.78
CA LYS A 103 15.36 12.96 9.46
C LYS A 103 14.68 12.94 10.82
N GLN A 104 14.87 14.00 11.62
CA GLN A 104 14.25 14.11 12.94
C GLN A 104 12.72 14.10 12.87
N ILE A 105 12.11 14.81 11.91
CA ILE A 105 10.65 14.79 11.71
C ILE A 105 10.15 13.38 11.38
N PHE A 106 10.82 12.70 10.45
CA PHE A 106 10.44 11.33 10.08
C PHE A 106 10.59 10.36 11.25
N ASP A 107 11.74 10.35 11.91
CA ASP A 107 12.05 9.43 13.01
C ASP A 107 11.12 9.64 14.22
N CYS A 108 10.79 10.90 14.56
CA CYS A 108 10.00 11.20 15.75
C CYS A 108 8.48 11.22 15.53
N HIS A 109 8.00 11.44 14.31
CA HIS A 109 6.58 11.72 14.07
C HIS A 109 5.94 10.86 13.00
N ILE A 110 6.64 10.56 11.90
CA ILE A 110 6.04 9.87 10.74
C ILE A 110 6.24 8.36 10.87
N LEU A 111 7.48 7.91 11.06
CA LEU A 111 7.82 6.48 11.13
C LEU A 111 7.15 5.74 12.29
N PRO A 112 6.98 6.33 13.50
CA PRO A 112 6.27 5.65 14.58
C PRO A 112 4.79 5.36 14.28
N GLU A 113 4.15 6.16 13.43
CA GLU A 113 2.72 6.05 13.13
C GLU A 113 2.44 5.16 11.91
N ILE A 114 3.24 5.28 10.85
CA ILE A 114 2.99 4.59 9.57
C ILE A 114 4.17 3.77 9.04
N GLY A 115 5.32 3.79 9.71
CA GLY A 115 6.56 3.20 9.21
C GLY A 115 6.48 1.69 8.94
N SER A 116 5.77 0.94 9.77
CA SER A 116 5.57 -0.51 9.62
C SER A 116 4.51 -0.88 8.58
N ILE A 117 3.73 0.09 8.10
CA ILE A 117 2.58 -0.16 7.23
C ILE A 117 3.07 -0.38 5.79
N PRO A 118 2.63 -1.46 5.12
CA PRO A 118 2.87 -1.67 3.69
C PRO A 118 2.34 -0.51 2.83
N LEU A 119 3.11 -0.06 1.84
CA LEU A 119 2.70 1.06 0.97
C LEU A 119 1.36 0.83 0.26
N ASN A 120 1.06 -0.41 -0.11
CA ASN A 120 -0.20 -0.79 -0.76
C ASN A 120 -1.42 -0.76 0.17
N GLU A 121 -1.20 -0.68 1.49
CA GLU A 121 -2.25 -0.60 2.51
C GLU A 121 -2.47 0.83 3.02
N ILE A 122 -1.59 1.78 2.64
CA ILE A 122 -1.75 3.19 2.99
C ILE A 122 -2.90 3.77 2.18
N THR A 123 -3.94 4.21 2.88
CA THR A 123 -5.14 4.84 2.28
C THR A 123 -5.41 6.20 2.91
N PRO A 124 -6.11 7.12 2.23
CA PRO A 124 -6.49 8.41 2.81
C PRO A 124 -7.25 8.25 4.14
N LYS A 125 -8.14 7.26 4.23
CA LYS A 125 -8.90 6.93 5.45
C LYS A 125 -8.00 6.57 6.63
N LEU A 126 -6.89 5.88 6.38
CA LEU A 126 -5.90 5.55 7.40
C LEU A 126 -5.13 6.80 7.87
N LEU A 127 -4.83 7.72 6.95
CA LEU A 127 -4.04 8.92 7.23
C LEU A 127 -4.83 10.03 7.94
N GLN A 128 -6.13 10.16 7.67
CA GLN A 128 -6.97 11.21 8.22
C GLN A 128 -6.86 11.39 9.75
N PRO A 129 -7.02 10.35 10.59
CA PRO A 129 -6.91 10.53 12.04
C PRO A 129 -5.49 10.88 12.50
N ILE A 130 -4.45 10.48 11.76
CA ILE A 130 -3.05 10.82 12.06
C ILE A 130 -2.81 12.31 11.82
N VAL A 131 -3.31 12.83 10.70
CA VAL A 131 -3.21 14.25 10.34
C VAL A 131 -3.97 15.11 11.35
N ASN A 132 -5.18 14.70 11.74
CA ASN A 132 -5.97 15.40 12.76
C ASN A 132 -5.20 15.49 14.10
N ARG A 133 -4.63 14.37 14.58
CA ARG A 133 -3.81 14.37 15.81
C ARG A 133 -2.63 15.34 15.75
N TRP A 134 -1.97 15.44 14.59
CA TRP A 134 -0.87 16.38 14.41
C TRP A 134 -1.38 17.82 14.48
N ALA A 135 -2.45 18.14 13.77
CA ALA A 135 -3.07 19.47 13.79
C ALA A 135 -3.40 19.90 15.22
N ASP A 136 -4.05 19.02 16.00
CA ASP A 136 -4.42 19.28 17.40
C ASP A 136 -3.20 19.52 18.27
N LYS A 137 -2.14 18.71 18.11
CA LYS A 137 -0.92 18.84 18.90
C LYS A 137 -0.23 20.19 18.66
N TYR A 138 -0.21 20.66 17.42
CA TYR A 138 0.40 21.96 17.09
C TYR A 138 -0.50 23.13 17.52
N ALA A 139 -1.82 23.04 17.31
CA ALA A 139 -2.76 24.04 17.80
C ALA A 139 -2.69 24.19 19.34
N ASN A 140 -2.68 23.07 20.06
CA ASN A 140 -2.53 23.06 21.52
C ASN A 140 -1.20 23.68 21.99
N ARG A 141 -0.10 23.51 21.25
CA ARG A 141 1.18 24.16 21.56
C ARG A 141 1.07 25.69 21.44
N ILE A 142 0.43 26.18 20.38
CA ILE A 142 0.21 27.61 20.18
C ILE A 142 -0.70 28.17 21.27
N PHE A 143 -1.81 27.49 21.60
CA PHE A 143 -2.69 27.93 22.66
C PHE A 143 -2.04 27.89 24.05
N LYS A 144 -1.20 26.88 24.33
CA LYS A 144 -0.42 26.85 25.57
C LYS A 144 0.57 28.03 25.63
N TYR A 145 1.24 28.33 24.52
CA TYR A 145 2.14 29.49 24.46
C TYR A 145 1.38 30.80 24.69
N ALA A 146 0.28 31.03 23.96
CA ALA A 146 -0.57 32.21 24.09
C ALA A 146 -1.12 32.40 25.51
N TYR A 147 -1.47 31.30 26.19
CA TYR A 147 -1.85 31.32 27.60
C TYR A 147 -0.68 31.72 28.52
N THR A 148 0.51 31.15 28.32
CA THR A 148 1.70 31.47 29.12
C THR A 148 2.10 32.94 29.05
N ILE A 149 1.88 33.59 27.90
CA ILE A 149 2.14 35.03 27.71
C ILE A 149 0.91 35.91 28.00
N ASN A 150 -0.12 35.37 28.65
CA ASN A 150 -1.37 36.06 29.04
C ASN A 150 -2.14 36.72 27.88
N LEU A 151 -1.97 36.23 26.64
CA LEU A 151 -2.76 36.70 25.49
C LEU A 151 -4.17 36.10 25.44
N ILE A 152 -4.38 34.95 26.08
CA ILE A 152 -5.68 34.28 26.19
C ILE A 152 -5.92 33.76 27.61
N THR A 153 -7.17 33.76 28.05
CA THR A 153 -7.60 33.17 29.33
C THR A 153 -7.79 31.65 29.22
N SER A 154 -7.86 30.92 30.35
CA SER A 154 -8.05 29.46 30.32
C SER A 154 -9.38 29.07 29.65
N ASN A 155 -10.44 29.83 29.90
CA ASN A 155 -11.76 29.63 29.26
C ASN A 155 -11.71 29.80 27.73
N GLN A 156 -10.93 30.76 27.23
CA GLN A 156 -10.73 30.95 25.78
C GLN A 156 -9.92 29.82 25.15
N LYS A 157 -8.91 29.31 25.84
CA LYS A 157 -8.13 28.14 25.42
C LYS A 157 -9.01 26.90 25.25
N ASP A 158 -9.92 26.65 26.20
CA ASP A 158 -10.79 25.46 26.17
C ASP A 158 -11.89 25.56 25.09
N LYS A 159 -12.46 26.76 24.87
CA LYS A 159 -13.42 27.01 23.77
C LYS A 159 -12.80 26.83 22.39
N LEU A 160 -11.56 27.29 22.19
CA LEU A 160 -10.85 27.16 20.91
C LEU A 160 -10.49 25.71 20.60
N LYS A 161 -10.17 24.90 21.62
CA LYS A 161 -9.97 23.46 21.45
C LYS A 161 -11.25 22.77 20.96
N TYR A 162 -12.38 23.05 21.62
CA TYR A 162 -13.69 22.49 21.23
C TYR A 162 -14.12 22.90 19.80
N ALA A 163 -13.84 24.14 19.39
CA ALA A 163 -14.15 24.61 18.04
C ALA A 163 -13.32 23.94 16.94
N LEU A 164 -12.10 23.47 17.24
CA LEU A 164 -11.31 22.68 16.29
C LEU A 164 -11.86 21.25 16.18
N ASP A 165 -12.25 20.65 17.30
CA ASP A 165 -12.81 19.29 17.33
C ASP A 165 -14.11 19.17 16.51
N VAL A 166 -14.93 20.24 16.43
CA VAL A 166 -16.25 20.24 15.77
C VAL A 166 -16.19 20.54 14.26
N ASN A 167 -15.11 21.13 13.75
CA ASN A 167 -15.04 21.61 12.35
C ASN A 167 -14.33 20.64 11.38
N PHE A 168 -13.98 19.43 11.80
CA PHE A 168 -13.23 18.45 10.97
C PHE A 168 -13.86 17.05 10.88
N ASP A 169 -15.16 16.91 11.21
CA ASP A 169 -16.00 15.74 10.92
C ASP A 169 -16.68 15.87 9.54
#